data_AF-A0A7S1DE67-F1
#
_entry.id   AF-A0A7S1DE67-F1
#
_cell.length_a   1.000
_cell.length_b   1.000
_cell.length_c   1.000
_cell.angle_alpha   90.00
_cell.angle_beta   90.00
_cell.angle_gamma   90.00
#
_symmetry.space_group_name_H-M   'P 1'
#
loop_
_entity.id
_entity.type
_entity.pdbx_description
1 polymer ?
#
loop_
_entity_poly.entity_id
_entity_poly.type
_entity_poly.pdbx_seq_one_letter_code
_entity_poly.pdbx_strand_id
1 'polypeptide(L)'
;QWRRGEASGRVEYEYNGDGGIGVGDTVTVTYAPPPSLFPAGSDIFYLGGWNGWDGETDPMAVPLAPCAGGRHRCTITVPNFARVVDFCFSDGLRFDTNGGAYFHMALDRVKVLGEDGAVR
;
A
#
# COMPACT_ATOMS: atom_id res chain seq x y z
N GLN A 1 -12.65 8.31 11.79
CA GLN A 1 -11.83 9.55 11.82
C GLN A 1 -10.69 9.42 10.81
N TRP A 2 -10.23 10.49 10.15
CA TRP A 2 -9.02 10.42 9.31
C TRP A 2 -7.77 10.22 10.17
N ARG A 3 -6.97 9.22 9.83
CA ARG A 3 -5.74 8.83 10.51
C ARG A 3 -4.60 8.77 9.51
N ARG A 4 -3.37 8.92 10.02
CA ARG A 4 -2.13 8.85 9.25
C ARG A 4 -1.16 7.87 9.89
N GLY A 5 -0.33 7.26 9.06
CA GLY A 5 0.81 6.46 9.48
C GLY A 5 1.95 6.59 8.48
N GLU A 6 3.08 5.99 8.85
CA GLU A 6 4.31 6.03 8.07
C GLU A 6 4.87 4.60 7.98
N ALA A 7 5.13 4.13 6.76
CA ALA A 7 5.80 2.85 6.52
C ALA A 7 7.32 3.04 6.42
N SER A 8 7.77 4.24 6.05
CA SER A 8 9.17 4.69 6.06
C SER A 8 9.23 6.21 5.88
N GLY A 9 10.40 6.83 6.05
CA GLY A 9 10.60 8.26 5.77
C GLY A 9 10.35 8.69 4.30
N ARG A 10 9.97 7.74 3.43
CA ARG A 10 9.57 7.99 2.03
C ARG A 10 8.13 7.59 1.73
N VAL A 11 7.43 6.95 2.67
CA VAL A 11 6.09 6.38 2.45
C VAL A 11 5.19 6.70 3.64
N GLU A 12 4.18 7.51 3.37
CA GLU A 12 3.10 7.84 4.31
C GLU A 12 1.78 7.26 3.79
N TYR A 13 0.84 7.02 4.71
CA TYR A 13 -0.49 6.55 4.35
C TYR A 13 -1.57 7.19 5.19
N GLU A 14 -2.73 7.40 4.58
CA GLU A 14 -3.93 7.98 5.19
C GLU A 14 -5.12 7.05 5.01
N TYR A 15 -5.93 6.90 6.05
CA TYR A 15 -7.13 6.07 6.02
C TYR A 15 -8.21 6.63 6.94
N ASN A 16 -9.47 6.32 6.67
CA ASN A 16 -10.57 6.71 7.53
C ASN A 16 -11.05 5.51 8.35
N GLY A 17 -10.92 5.58 9.68
CA GLY A 17 -11.35 4.52 10.56
C GLY A 17 -11.33 4.92 12.03
N ASP A 18 -12.01 4.13 12.86
CA ASP A 18 -12.07 4.32 14.31
C ASP A 18 -11.01 3.48 15.06
N GLY A 19 -10.21 2.68 14.34
CA GLY A 19 -9.06 1.91 14.80
C GLY A 19 -7.92 1.98 13.77
N GLY A 20 -7.08 0.95 13.63
CA GLY A 20 -6.16 0.84 12.50
C GLY A 20 -6.82 0.28 11.24
N ILE A 21 -5.97 0.02 10.24
CA ILE A 21 -6.39 -0.40 8.89
C ILE A 21 -7.00 -1.80 8.97
N GLY A 22 -8.18 -1.98 8.38
CA GLY A 22 -8.79 -3.29 8.20
C GLY A 22 -8.99 -3.64 6.73
N VAL A 23 -9.36 -4.89 6.49
CA VAL A 23 -9.75 -5.33 5.14
C VAL A 23 -10.94 -4.51 4.62
N GLY A 24 -10.99 -4.28 3.31
CA GLY A 24 -11.99 -3.46 2.65
C GLY A 24 -11.88 -1.96 2.91
N ASP A 25 -10.97 -1.52 3.79
CA ASP A 25 -10.74 -0.09 4.00
C ASP A 25 -10.00 0.51 2.80
N THR A 26 -10.32 1.76 2.49
CA THR A 26 -9.61 2.54 1.48
C THR A 26 -8.44 3.29 2.12
N VAL A 27 -7.24 3.07 1.58
CA VAL A 27 -6.00 3.68 2.05
C VAL A 27 -5.39 4.51 0.91
N THR A 28 -5.08 5.77 1.19
CA THR A 28 -4.28 6.61 0.30
C THR A 28 -2.81 6.48 0.70
N VAL A 29 -1.96 6.03 -0.22
CA VAL A 29 -0.52 5.92 -0.02
C VAL A 29 0.16 7.07 -0.75
N THR A 30 1.09 7.76 -0.08
CA THR A 30 1.93 8.81 -0.66
C THR A 30 3.39 8.39 -0.58
N TYR A 31 4.11 8.52 -1.69
CA TYR A 31 5.45 8.01 -1.89
C TYR A 31 6.40 9.09 -2.44
N ALA A 32 7.59 9.20 -1.85
CA ALA A 32 8.70 10.01 -2.33
C ALA A 32 9.74 9.12 -3.04
N PRO A 33 9.70 9.01 -4.38
CA PRO A 33 10.63 8.17 -5.11
C PRO A 33 12.07 8.69 -5.03
N PRO A 34 13.08 7.82 -4.82
CA PRO A 34 14.47 8.24 -4.86
C PRO A 34 14.87 8.48 -6.32
N PRO A 35 15.36 9.69 -6.69
CA PRO A 35 15.71 10.01 -8.08
C PRO A 35 16.81 9.13 -8.67
N SER A 36 17.66 8.54 -7.81
CA SER A 36 18.68 7.59 -8.21
C SER A 36 18.13 6.25 -8.69
N LEU A 37 16.90 5.92 -8.29
CA LEU A 37 16.22 4.68 -8.68
C LEU A 37 15.18 4.94 -9.76
N PHE A 38 14.36 5.98 -9.59
CA PHE A 38 13.34 6.37 -10.55
C PHE A 38 13.67 7.74 -11.12
N PRO A 39 14.14 7.81 -12.37
CA PRO A 39 14.36 9.09 -13.05
C PRO A 39 13.09 9.95 -13.10
N ALA A 40 13.28 11.26 -13.23
CA ALA A 40 12.16 12.18 -13.40
C ALA A 40 11.29 11.77 -14.60
N GLY A 41 9.97 11.69 -14.38
CA GLY A 41 9.02 11.28 -15.42
C GLY A 41 8.77 9.78 -15.51
N SER A 42 9.35 8.94 -14.64
CA SER A 42 8.96 7.54 -14.54
C SER A 42 7.48 7.37 -14.20
N ASP A 43 6.81 6.47 -14.92
CA ASP A 43 5.48 5.98 -14.57
C ASP A 43 5.61 4.94 -13.45
N ILE A 44 5.33 5.35 -12.22
CA ILE A 44 5.51 4.52 -11.03
C ILE A 44 4.18 3.87 -10.63
N PHE A 45 4.25 2.58 -10.32
CA PHE A 45 3.15 1.76 -9.86
C PHE A 45 3.40 1.29 -8.43
N TYR A 46 2.33 1.25 -7.65
CA TYR A 46 2.25 0.51 -6.40
C TYR A 46 2.00 -0.95 -6.77
N LEU A 47 2.78 -1.86 -6.20
CA LEU A 47 2.59 -3.29 -6.34
C LEU A 47 2.28 -3.89 -4.97
N GLY A 48 1.04 -4.32 -4.76
CA GLY A 48 0.60 -4.98 -3.54
C GLY A 48 0.83 -6.49 -3.62
N GLY A 49 1.68 -7.01 -2.76
CA GLY A 49 2.03 -8.43 -2.69
C GLY A 49 1.21 -9.23 -1.69
N TRP A 50 0.82 -8.60 -0.57
CA TRP A 50 0.06 -9.17 0.55
C TRP A 50 0.72 -10.40 1.19
N ASN A 51 0.47 -10.61 2.49
CA ASN A 51 0.81 -11.88 3.18
C ASN A 51 2.25 -12.38 2.96
N GLY A 52 3.23 -11.49 2.83
CA GLY A 52 4.64 -11.83 2.63
C GLY A 52 5.04 -12.24 1.21
N TRP A 53 4.26 -11.90 0.17
CA TRP A 53 4.54 -12.28 -1.22
C TRP A 53 4.61 -13.81 -1.41
N ASP A 54 3.69 -14.54 -0.78
CA ASP A 54 3.65 -16.01 -0.79
C ASP A 54 3.37 -16.63 -2.17
N GLY A 55 2.96 -15.82 -3.15
CA GLY A 55 2.68 -16.23 -4.52
C GLY A 55 1.27 -16.81 -4.72
N GLU A 56 0.41 -16.78 -3.69
CA GLU A 56 -0.97 -17.26 -3.78
C GLU A 56 -1.89 -16.25 -4.50
N THR A 57 -1.49 -14.98 -4.56
CA THR A 57 -2.26 -13.92 -5.23
C THR A 57 -1.43 -13.15 -6.23
N ASP A 58 -2.03 -12.84 -7.39
CA ASP A 58 -1.44 -11.93 -8.35
C ASP A 58 -1.22 -10.55 -7.70
N PRO A 59 -0.02 -9.95 -7.86
CA PRO A 59 0.23 -8.63 -7.31
C PRO A 59 -0.72 -7.58 -7.88
N MET A 60 -1.31 -6.77 -7.00
CA MET A 60 -2.16 -5.67 -7.43
C MET A 60 -1.29 -4.50 -7.88
N ALA A 61 -1.41 -4.10 -9.15
CA ALA A 61 -0.72 -2.94 -9.69
C ALA A 61 -1.65 -1.71 -9.76
N VAL A 62 -1.24 -0.59 -9.15
CA VAL A 62 -1.98 0.68 -9.19
C VAL A 62 -1.04 1.82 -9.60
N PRO A 63 -1.32 2.59 -10.65
CA PRO A 63 -0.49 3.72 -11.02
C PRO A 63 -0.55 4.82 -9.97
N LEU A 64 0.58 5.48 -9.68
CA LEU A 64 0.61 6.64 -8.80
C LEU A 64 0.46 7.94 -9.60
N ALA A 65 -0.37 8.84 -9.10
CA ALA A 65 -0.52 10.19 -9.63
C ALA A 65 0.48 11.15 -8.93
N PRO A 66 1.14 12.07 -9.66
CA PRO A 66 1.98 13.11 -9.06
C PRO A 66 1.22 13.97 -8.05
N CYS A 67 1.89 14.42 -7.00
CA CYS A 67 1.38 15.35 -6.01
C CYS A 67 2.48 16.33 -5.52
N ALA A 68 2.12 17.20 -4.58
CA ALA A 68 3.01 18.28 -4.14
C ALA A 68 4.33 17.75 -3.54
N GLY A 69 5.44 18.45 -3.84
CA GLY A 69 6.76 18.17 -3.28
C GLY A 69 7.51 17.03 -3.97
N GLY A 70 7.23 16.73 -5.25
CA GLY A 70 7.89 15.64 -5.98
C GLY A 70 7.47 14.24 -5.50
N ARG A 71 6.34 14.16 -4.82
CA ARG A 71 5.75 12.91 -4.33
C ARG A 71 4.69 12.42 -5.30
N HIS A 72 4.31 11.17 -5.14
CA HIS A 72 3.28 10.51 -5.92
C HIS A 72 2.30 9.81 -4.97
N ARG A 73 1.04 9.68 -5.34
CA ARG A 73 0.02 9.03 -4.51
C ARG A 73 -0.88 8.09 -5.30
N CYS A 74 -1.35 7.05 -4.65
CA CYS A 74 -2.40 6.17 -5.15
C CYS A 74 -3.39 5.86 -4.04
N THR A 75 -4.55 5.33 -4.43
CA THR A 75 -5.56 4.83 -3.50
C THR A 75 -5.70 3.33 -3.73
N ILE A 76 -5.66 2.57 -2.65
CA ILE A 76 -5.87 1.12 -2.66
C ILE A 76 -7.06 0.76 -1.76
N THR A 77 -7.75 -0.31 -2.12
CA THR A 77 -8.70 -0.97 -1.22
C THR A 77 -8.02 -2.22 -0.70
N VAL A 78 -7.91 -2.36 0.63
CA VAL A 78 -7.27 -3.53 1.23
C VAL A 78 -8.08 -4.78 0.88
N PRO A 79 -7.49 -5.81 0.25
CA PRO A 79 -8.22 -7.02 -0.11
C PRO A 79 -8.77 -7.76 1.12
N ASN A 80 -9.89 -8.46 0.95
CA ASN A 80 -10.54 -9.23 2.01
C ASN A 80 -9.68 -10.37 2.58
N PHE A 81 -8.74 -10.90 1.80
CA PHE A 81 -7.83 -11.97 2.20
C PHE A 81 -6.53 -11.46 2.85
N ALA A 82 -6.30 -10.15 2.86
CA ALA A 82 -5.05 -9.58 3.37
C ALA A 82 -5.01 -9.70 4.91
N ARG A 83 -3.93 -10.30 5.42
CA ARG A 83 -3.56 -10.34 6.84
C ARG A 83 -2.45 -9.34 7.14
N VAL A 84 -1.60 -9.09 6.15
CA VAL A 84 -0.55 -8.06 6.16
C VAL A 84 -0.58 -7.35 4.80
N VAL A 85 -0.34 -6.04 4.82
CA VAL A 85 -0.17 -5.26 3.59
C VAL A 85 1.31 -5.07 3.32
N ASP A 86 1.85 -5.95 2.48
CA ASP A 86 3.21 -5.87 1.95
C ASP A 86 3.18 -5.32 0.53
N PHE A 87 4.06 -4.37 0.23
CA PHE A 87 4.09 -3.72 -1.08
C PHE A 87 5.46 -3.15 -1.45
N CYS A 88 5.60 -2.86 -2.74
CA CYS A 88 6.75 -2.15 -3.30
C CYS A 88 6.30 -1.16 -4.38
N PHE A 89 7.26 -0.42 -4.93
CA PHE A 89 7.03 0.47 -6.07
C PHE A 89 7.88 0.04 -7.26
N SER A 90 7.35 0.20 -8.47
CA SER A 90 8.07 -0.16 -9.69
C SER A 90 7.71 0.75 -10.86
N ASP A 91 8.64 0.96 -11.79
CA ASP A 91 8.37 1.54 -13.11
C ASP A 91 8.23 0.46 -14.21
N GLY A 92 8.07 -0.81 -13.80
CA GLY A 92 8.05 -1.99 -14.67
C GLY A 92 9.44 -2.55 -14.99
N LEU A 93 10.51 -1.80 -14.72
CA LEU A 93 11.90 -2.23 -14.95
C LEU A 93 12.71 -2.30 -13.65
N ARG A 94 12.47 -1.37 -12.74
CA ARG A 94 13.16 -1.19 -11.46
C ARG A 94 12.16 -1.36 -10.34
N PHE A 95 12.66 -1.82 -9.19
CA PHE A 95 11.84 -2.05 -8.00
C PHE A 95 12.46 -1.34 -6.81
N ASP A 96 11.65 -0.57 -6.11
CA ASP A 96 11.96 -0.11 -4.76
C ASP A 96 11.33 -1.07 -3.76
N THR A 97 12.14 -2.03 -3.32
CA THR A 97 11.75 -3.02 -2.33
C THR A 97 12.21 -2.61 -0.93
N ASN A 98 12.51 -1.33 -0.68
CA ASN A 98 13.04 -0.87 0.60
C ASN A 98 14.26 -1.69 1.08
N GLY A 99 15.21 -1.93 0.17
CA GLY A 99 16.39 -2.77 0.46
C GLY A 99 16.09 -4.26 0.61
N GLY A 100 14.97 -4.75 0.06
CA GLY A 100 14.53 -6.14 0.13
C GLY A 100 13.59 -6.44 1.30
N ALA A 101 13.37 -5.49 2.21
CA ALA A 101 12.42 -5.65 3.30
C ALA A 101 10.95 -5.52 2.84
N TYR A 102 10.72 -4.80 1.73
CA TYR A 102 9.43 -4.26 1.32
C TYR A 102 8.92 -3.15 2.26
N PHE A 103 7.80 -2.54 1.89
CA PHE A 103 7.06 -1.62 2.75
C PHE A 103 5.86 -2.34 3.36
N HIS A 104 5.52 -1.96 4.58
CA HIS A 104 4.49 -2.64 5.36
C HIS A 104 3.51 -1.65 5.97
N MET A 105 2.23 -2.01 5.97
CA MET A 105 1.22 -1.39 6.83
C MET A 105 0.62 -2.46 7.74
N ALA A 106 0.58 -2.18 9.03
CA ALA A 106 -0.07 -3.07 9.98
C ALA A 106 -1.59 -3.09 9.75
N LEU A 107 -2.16 -4.30 9.71
CA LEU A 107 -3.61 -4.48 9.77
C LEU A 107 -4.02 -4.71 11.22
N ASP A 108 -4.99 -3.93 11.70
CA ASP A 108 -5.54 -4.06 13.05
C ASP A 108 -6.75 -4.99 13.06
N ARG A 109 -7.47 -5.12 11.93
CA ARG A 109 -8.72 -5.89 11.83
C ARG A 109 -8.78 -6.67 10.51
N VAL A 110 -8.54 -7.98 10.58
CA VAL A 110 -9.04 -8.89 9.55
C VAL A 110 -10.54 -8.98 9.78
N LYS A 111 -11.36 -8.20 9.05
CA LYS A 111 -12.82 -8.31 9.15
C LYS A 111 -13.17 -9.73 8.74
N VAL A 112 -13.55 -10.56 9.70
CA VAL A 112 -14.13 -11.86 9.43
C VAL A 112 -15.57 -11.56 9.04
N LEU A 113 -15.96 -11.91 7.81
CA LEU A 113 -17.38 -11.99 7.47
C LEU A 113 -18.01 -12.99 8.46
N GLY A 114 -18.91 -12.50 9.31
CA GLY A 114 -19.73 -13.40 10.11
C GLY A 114 -20.51 -14.33 9.18
N GLU A 115 -20.82 -15.54 9.65
CA GLU A 115 -21.64 -16.52 8.91
C GLU A 115 -23.02 -15.95 8.51
N ASP A 116 -23.43 -14.84 9.14
CA ASP A 116 -24.62 -14.03 8.90
C ASP A 116 -24.45 -12.92 7.84
N GLY A 117 -23.26 -12.80 7.23
CA GLY A 117 -22.92 -11.74 6.29
C GLY A 117 -22.62 -10.39 6.95
N ALA A 118 -22.59 -10.32 8.28
CA ALA A 118 -22.30 -9.09 9.00
C ALA A 118 -20.78 -8.87 9.14
N VAL A 119 -20.35 -7.62 8.98
CA VAL A 119 -18.97 -7.20 9.23
C VAL A 119 -18.78 -6.98 10.73
N ARG A 120 -17.86 -7.70 11.36
CA ARG A 120 -17.47 -7.53 12.78
C ARG A 120 -15.99 -7.19 12.89
#